data_AF-A0A3D1BH84-F1
#
_entry.id   AF-A0A3D1BH84-F1
#
_cell.length_a   1.000
_cell.length_b   1.000
_cell.length_c   1.000
_cell.angle_alpha   90.00
_cell.angle_beta   90.00
_cell.angle_gamma   90.00
#
_symmetry.space_group_name_H-M   'P 1'
#
loop_
_entity.id
_entity.type
_entity.pdbx_description
1 polymer ?
#
loop_
_entity_poly.entity_id
_entity_poly.type
_entity_poly.pdbx_seq_one_letter_code
_entity_poly.pdbx_strand_id
1 'polypeptide(L)'
;MDSVASTVMPVQLYAGDWLIPSDQEAKRYLTEVLDPMAHDALLVWNFFDAALQRKEYYSGYVFEDTAEDMLDADPALRARFKAAQSVHPEWVDNPGLALRWLYEESPHNEGTVNRYPVCTLN
;
A
#
# COMPACT_ATOMS: atom_id res chain seq x y z
N MET A 1 5.82 10.09 -13.51
CA MET A 1 6.59 8.83 -13.63
C MET A 1 7.39 8.52 -12.38
N ASP A 2 7.71 9.49 -11.51
CA ASP A 2 8.51 9.28 -10.29
C ASP A 2 7.78 8.58 -9.12
N SER A 3 6.54 8.12 -9.33
CA SER A 3 5.67 7.55 -8.28
C SER A 3 5.48 6.03 -8.37
N VAL A 4 6.13 5.35 -9.32
CA VAL A 4 6.04 3.90 -9.49
C VAL A 4 7.33 3.25 -9.00
N ALA A 5 7.20 2.29 -8.07
CA ALA A 5 8.29 1.48 -7.59
C ALA A 5 7.92 -0.01 -7.69
N SER A 6 8.91 -0.86 -7.91
CA SER A 6 8.74 -2.31 -7.97
C SER A 6 9.55 -3.01 -6.89
N THR A 7 9.05 -4.14 -6.41
CA THR A 7 9.74 -4.98 -5.42
C THR A 7 9.32 -6.43 -5.64
N VAL A 8 10.29 -7.34 -5.55
CA VAL A 8 10.03 -8.79 -5.63
C VAL A 8 9.55 -9.27 -4.27
N MET A 9 8.38 -9.90 -4.24
CA MET A 9 7.79 -10.46 -3.03
C MET A 9 6.95 -11.69 -3.35
N PRO A 10 6.73 -12.62 -2.41
CA PRO A 10 5.69 -13.63 -2.54
C PRO A 10 4.33 -12.94 -2.72
N VAL A 11 3.56 -13.40 -3.71
CA VAL A 11 2.19 -12.93 -3.95
C VAL A 11 1.25 -14.13 -3.87
N GLN A 12 0.21 -14.00 -3.05
CA GLN A 12 -0.88 -14.96 -3.04
C GLN A 12 -1.76 -14.72 -4.27
N LEU A 13 -1.97 -15.77 -5.07
CA LEU A 13 -2.94 -15.78 -6.15
C LEU A 13 -4.22 -16.47 -5.68
N TYR A 14 -5.36 -16.02 -6.20
CA TYR A 14 -6.69 -16.53 -5.87
C TYR A 14 -7.40 -17.08 -7.10
N ALA A 15 -8.48 -17.82 -6.87
CA ALA A 15 -9.35 -18.25 -7.96
C ALA A 15 -9.91 -17.00 -8.68
N GLY A 16 -9.67 -16.92 -9.99
CA GLY A 16 -10.05 -15.76 -10.81
C GLY A 16 -8.85 -14.94 -11.31
N ASP A 17 -7.66 -15.12 -10.74
CA ASP A 17 -6.44 -14.52 -11.25
C ASP A 17 -6.01 -15.19 -12.58
N TRP A 18 -5.40 -14.40 -13.45
CA TRP A 18 -4.98 -14.84 -14.78
C TRP A 18 -3.46 -14.86 -14.88
N LEU A 19 -2.92 -16.03 -15.22
CA LEU A 19 -1.54 -16.16 -15.68
C LEU A 19 -1.51 -16.10 -17.20
N ILE A 20 -0.93 -15.03 -17.75
CA ILE A 20 -0.88 -14.79 -19.19
C ILE A 20 0.55 -15.02 -19.68
N PRO A 21 0.80 -16.04 -20.54
CA PRO A 21 2.11 -16.22 -21.16
C PRO A 21 2.49 -15.00 -22.01
N SER A 22 3.69 -14.48 -21.82
CA SER A 22 4.18 -13.32 -22.58
C SER A 22 4.78 -13.69 -23.94
N ASP A 23 5.15 -14.96 -24.15
CA ASP A 23 5.67 -15.46 -25.44
C ASP A 23 4.52 -15.80 -26.40
N GLN A 24 3.86 -14.75 -26.89
CA GLN A 24 2.76 -14.84 -27.86
C GLN A 24 2.77 -13.63 -28.80
N GLU A 25 2.03 -13.72 -29.91
CA GLU A 25 1.93 -12.66 -30.92
C GLU A 25 1.51 -11.30 -30.32
N ALA A 26 0.61 -11.34 -29.33
CA ALA A 26 0.09 -10.16 -28.64
C ALA A 26 1.05 -9.53 -27.61
N LYS A 27 2.31 -9.99 -27.49
CA LYS A 27 3.29 -9.51 -26.48
C LYS A 27 3.40 -8.00 -26.39
N ARG A 28 3.44 -7.31 -27.54
CA ARG A 28 3.55 -5.85 -27.59
C ARG A 28 2.33 -5.19 -26.98
N TYR A 29 1.14 -5.65 -27.36
CA TYR A 29 -0.10 -5.14 -26.79
C TYR A 29 -0.13 -5.32 -25.27
N LEU A 30 0.22 -6.52 -24.78
CA LEU A 30 0.27 -6.80 -23.33
C LEU A 30 1.22 -5.84 -22.61
N THR A 31 2.43 -5.62 -23.13
CA THR A 31 3.38 -4.67 -22.53
C THR A 31 2.83 -3.24 -22.52
N GLU A 32 2.29 -2.75 -23.65
CA GLU A 32 1.80 -1.36 -23.73
C GLU A 32 0.61 -1.10 -22.79
N VAL A 33 -0.28 -2.08 -22.58
CA VAL A 33 -1.50 -1.86 -21.78
C VAL A 33 -1.35 -2.26 -20.31
N LEU A 34 -0.44 -3.18 -19.98
CA LEU A 34 -0.27 -3.73 -18.62
C LEU A 34 1.00 -3.24 -17.90
N ASP A 35 1.98 -2.66 -18.58
CA ASP A 35 3.11 -2.01 -17.91
C ASP A 35 2.65 -0.67 -17.33
N PRO A 36 2.69 -0.45 -16.00
CA PRO A 36 2.23 0.80 -15.39
C PRO A 36 3.04 2.03 -15.82
N MET A 37 4.21 1.85 -16.44
CA MET A 37 5.06 2.93 -16.97
C MET A 37 4.84 3.19 -18.46
N ALA A 38 4.06 2.37 -19.17
CA ALA A 38 3.78 2.58 -20.58
C ALA A 38 2.84 3.78 -20.81
N HIS A 39 2.97 4.42 -21.98
CA HIS A 39 2.20 5.63 -22.32
C HIS A 39 0.70 5.36 -22.42
N ASP A 40 0.33 4.23 -23.01
CA ASP A 40 -1.06 3.82 -23.23
C ASP A 40 -1.53 2.76 -22.22
N ALA A 41 -0.88 2.71 -21.06
CA ALA A 41 -1.21 1.76 -20.01
C ALA A 41 -2.64 1.97 -19.50
N LEU A 42 -3.35 0.87 -19.20
CA LEU A 42 -4.66 0.94 -18.55
C LEU A 42 -4.65 1.75 -17.25
N LEU A 43 -3.50 1.82 -16.59
CA LEU A 43 -3.28 2.69 -15.42
C LEU A 43 -3.47 4.17 -15.75
N VAL A 44 -2.92 4.66 -16.87
CA VAL A 44 -3.04 6.05 -17.33
C VAL A 44 -4.50 6.42 -17.61
N TRP A 45 -5.31 5.43 -17.98
CA TRP A 45 -6.74 5.55 -18.25
C TRP A 45 -7.64 5.28 -17.04
N ASN A 46 -7.08 5.24 -15.81
CA ASN A 46 -7.80 5.04 -14.55
C ASN A 46 -8.56 3.70 -14.45
N PHE A 47 -8.24 2.71 -15.29
CA PHE A 47 -8.94 1.41 -15.30
C PHE A 47 -8.77 0.65 -13.98
N PHE A 48 -7.64 0.85 -13.30
CA PHE A 48 -7.29 0.16 -12.06
C PHE A 48 -7.54 0.98 -10.78
N ASP A 49 -8.19 2.15 -10.87
CA ASP A 49 -8.44 3.02 -9.70
C ASP A 49 -9.11 2.28 -8.55
N ALA A 50 -10.07 1.41 -8.85
CA ALA A 50 -10.77 0.63 -7.85
C ALA A 50 -9.83 -0.26 -7.02
N ALA A 51 -8.75 -0.78 -7.63
CA ALA A 51 -7.75 -1.61 -6.96
C ALA A 51 -6.70 -0.79 -6.19
N LEU A 52 -6.43 0.44 -6.64
CA LEU A 52 -5.43 1.32 -6.02
C LEU A 52 -5.97 2.08 -4.81
N GLN A 53 -7.28 2.35 -4.80
CA GLN A 53 -7.94 3.08 -3.72
C GLN A 53 -7.88 2.34 -2.39
N ARG A 54 -7.61 3.09 -1.32
CA ARG A 54 -7.84 2.66 0.05
C ARG A 54 -9.33 2.35 0.26
N LYS A 55 -9.63 1.21 0.84
CA LYS A 55 -10.99 0.76 1.16
C LYS A 55 -11.28 0.84 2.65
N GLU A 56 -10.27 0.60 3.48
CA GLU A 56 -10.40 0.58 4.93
C GLU A 56 -9.67 1.77 5.56
N TYR A 57 -10.26 2.32 6.63
CA TYR A 57 -9.64 3.34 7.46
C TYR A 57 -10.05 3.14 8.92
N TYR A 58 -9.36 3.83 9.83
CA TYR A 58 -9.70 3.77 11.25
C TYR A 58 -10.61 4.93 11.68
N SER A 59 -11.45 4.68 12.68
CA SER A 59 -12.11 5.75 13.42
C SER A 59 -11.17 6.21 14.52
N GLY A 60 -10.77 7.49 14.53
CA GLY A 60 -9.86 8.02 15.54
C GLY A 60 -10.32 7.76 16.96
N TYR A 61 -11.61 8.03 17.25
CA TYR A 61 -12.19 7.83 18.58
C TYR A 61 -12.15 6.38 19.08
N VAL A 62 -12.24 5.39 18.18
CA VAL A 62 -12.21 3.97 18.56
C VAL A 62 -10.78 3.44 18.61
N PHE A 63 -9.89 4.02 17.79
CA PHE A 63 -8.54 3.51 17.62
C PHE A 63 -7.55 4.00 18.68
N GLU A 64 -7.83 5.10 19.38
CA GLU A 64 -6.95 5.63 20.44
C GLU A 64 -6.62 4.58 21.51
N ASP A 65 -7.64 3.92 22.08
CA ASP A 65 -7.44 2.86 23.08
C ASP A 65 -6.61 1.69 22.51
N THR A 66 -6.89 1.30 21.25
CA THR A 66 -6.13 0.23 20.58
C THR A 66 -4.68 0.63 20.35
N ALA A 67 -4.42 1.89 20.01
CA ALA A 67 -3.08 2.40 19.78
C ALA A 67 -2.26 2.46 21.07
N GLU A 68 -2.90 2.78 22.21
CA GLU A 68 -2.27 2.69 23.54
C GLU A 68 -1.91 1.25 23.88
N ASP A 69 -2.86 0.32 23.73
CA ASP A 69 -2.64 -1.12 23.95
C ASP A 69 -1.50 -1.67 23.07
N MET A 70 -1.44 -1.26 21.80
CA MET A 70 -0.36 -1.63 20.88
C MET A 70 1.00 -1.16 21.39
N LEU A 71 1.09 0.08 21.90
CA LEU A 71 2.33 0.64 22.42
C LEU A 71 2.76 0.01 23.76
N ASP A 72 1.81 -0.42 24.59
CA ASP A 72 2.09 -1.13 25.84
C ASP A 72 2.52 -2.58 25.58
N ALA A 73 1.91 -3.26 24.61
CA ALA A 73 2.21 -4.64 24.27
C ALA A 73 3.53 -4.82 23.49
N ASP A 74 3.95 -3.81 22.72
CA ASP A 74 5.16 -3.87 21.88
C ASP A 74 6.17 -2.74 22.23
N PRO A 75 7.19 -3.02 23.07
CA PRO A 75 8.25 -2.07 23.37
C PRO A 75 9.06 -1.61 22.16
N ALA A 76 9.17 -2.44 21.11
CA ALA A 76 9.88 -2.08 19.89
C ALA A 76 9.06 -1.09 19.04
N LEU A 77 7.74 -1.30 18.92
CA LEU A 77 6.84 -0.31 18.34
C LEU A 77 6.91 1.02 19.11
N ARG A 78 6.89 0.98 20.45
CA ARG A 78 7.03 2.18 21.29
C ARG A 78 8.34 2.92 21.03
N ALA A 79 9.46 2.20 20.87
CA ALA A 79 10.74 2.81 20.54
C ALA A 79 10.71 3.49 19.15
N ARG A 80 10.15 2.82 18.14
CA ARG A 80 9.98 3.38 16.79
C ARG A 80 9.06 4.60 16.77
N PHE A 81 7.96 4.57 17.52
CA PHE A 81 7.04 5.71 17.66
C PHE A 81 7.73 6.93 18.27
N LYS A 82 8.51 6.75 19.34
CA LYS A 82 9.31 7.84 19.93
C LYS A 82 10.36 8.41 18.97
N ALA A 83 11.00 7.54 18.18
CA ALA A 83 11.92 7.99 17.14
C ALA A 83 11.18 8.79 16.05
N ALA A 84 10.01 8.32 15.62
CA ALA A 84 9.16 9.01 14.65
C ALA A 84 8.74 10.41 15.14
N GLN A 85 8.38 10.55 16.42
CA GLN A 85 8.04 11.86 17.01
C GLN A 85 9.17 12.90 16.87
N SER A 86 10.44 12.48 16.89
CA SER A 86 11.58 13.40 16.75
C SER A 86 11.80 13.90 15.32
N VAL A 87 11.31 13.17 14.32
CA VAL A 87 11.41 13.53 12.90
C VAL A 87 10.12 14.16 12.36
N HIS A 88 9.04 14.14 13.14
CA HIS A 88 7.74 14.69 12.80
C HIS A 88 7.25 15.75 13.82
N PRO A 89 7.89 16.93 13.89
CA PRO A 89 7.48 18.00 14.81
C PRO A 89 6.05 18.50 14.56
N GLU A 90 5.53 18.37 13.34
CA GLU A 90 4.18 18.75 12.95
C GLU A 90 3.07 17.97 13.69
N TRP A 91 3.40 16.83 14.32
CA TRP A 91 2.44 16.05 15.10
C TRP A 91 1.98 16.76 16.38
N VAL A 92 2.77 17.73 16.89
CA VAL A 92 2.39 18.54 18.05
C VAL A 92 1.13 19.34 17.74
N ASP A 93 1.07 19.93 16.54
CA ASP A 93 -0.05 20.75 16.09
C ASP A 93 -1.17 19.91 15.46
N ASN A 94 -0.87 18.66 15.09
CA ASN A 94 -1.84 17.72 14.53
C ASN A 94 -1.65 16.28 15.06
N PRO A 95 -2.14 15.98 16.28
CA PRO A 95 -2.01 14.66 16.91
C PRO A 95 -2.62 13.52 16.10
N GLY A 96 -3.58 13.82 15.22
CA GLY A 96 -4.18 12.84 14.32
C GLY A 96 -3.17 12.20 13.36
N LEU A 97 -2.07 12.87 13.04
CA LEU A 97 -0.98 12.31 12.23
C LEU A 97 -0.19 11.24 12.99
N ALA A 98 0.04 11.43 14.29
CA ALA A 98 0.68 10.43 15.13
C ALA A 98 -0.19 9.17 15.26
N LEU A 99 -1.50 9.37 15.46
CA LEU A 99 -2.47 8.27 15.52
C LEU A 99 -2.57 7.53 14.17
N ARG A 100 -2.51 8.26 13.06
CA ARG A 100 -2.46 7.67 11.72
C ARG A 100 -1.21 6.82 11.52
N TRP A 101 -0.06 7.29 11.97
CA TRP A 101 1.19 6.53 11.90
C TRP A 101 1.07 5.21 12.66
N LEU A 102 0.49 5.23 13.87
CA LEU A 102 0.24 4.00 14.64
C LEU A 102 -0.73 3.06 13.93
N TYR A 103 -1.76 3.60 13.26
CA TYR A 103 -2.65 2.79 12.43
C TYR A 103 -1.91 2.13 11.26
N GLU A 104 -1.03 2.87 10.56
CA GLU A 104 -0.24 2.35 9.44
C GLU A 104 0.76 1.25 9.89
N GLU A 105 1.20 1.30 11.15
CA GLU A 105 2.02 0.27 11.80
C GLU A 105 1.20 -0.89 12.40
N SER A 106 -0.13 -0.79 12.42
CA SER A 106 -1.01 -1.79 13.03
C SER A 106 -1.29 -2.96 12.07
N PRO A 107 -1.70 -4.13 12.61
CA PRO A 107 -2.23 -5.22 11.80
C PRO A 107 -3.50 -4.88 11.01
N HIS A 108 -4.15 -3.75 11.32
CA HIS A 108 -5.38 -3.28 10.66
C HIS A 108 -5.11 -2.43 9.41
N ASN A 109 -3.84 -2.14 9.12
CA ASN A 109 -3.48 -1.48 7.88
C ASN A 109 -3.75 -2.41 6.69
N GLU A 110 -4.54 -1.94 5.72
CA GLU A 110 -5.01 -2.70 4.57
C GLU A 110 -3.87 -3.31 3.73
N GLY A 111 -2.69 -2.66 3.71
CA GLY A 111 -1.49 -3.16 3.03
C GLY A 111 -1.55 -3.21 1.49
N THR A 112 -2.73 -2.98 0.90
CA THR A 112 -2.96 -3.01 -0.56
C THR A 112 -3.17 -1.65 -1.20
N VAL A 113 -3.18 -0.57 -0.41
CA VAL A 113 -3.33 0.79 -0.93
C VAL A 113 -2.22 1.12 -1.94
N ASN A 114 -2.59 1.68 -3.09
CA ASN A 114 -1.70 2.00 -4.20
C ASN A 114 -0.92 0.79 -4.78
N ARG A 115 -1.41 -0.43 -4.57
CA ARG A 115 -0.79 -1.64 -5.12
C ARG A 115 -1.36 -1.95 -6.50
N TYR A 116 -0.49 -1.92 -7.52
CA TYR A 116 -0.87 -2.25 -8.88
C TYR A 116 -1.27 -3.73 -9.01
N PRO A 117 -2.42 -4.08 -9.63
CA PRO A 117 -2.95 -5.44 -9.63
C PRO A 117 -2.35 -6.35 -10.71
N VAL A 118 -1.38 -5.86 -11.50
CA VAL A 118 -0.62 -6.69 -12.44
C VAL A 118 0.81 -6.84 -11.96
N CYS A 119 1.32 -8.07 -11.96
CA CYS A 119 2.69 -8.38 -11.60
C CYS A 119 3.33 -9.34 -12.61
N THR A 120 4.66 -9.30 -12.68
CA THR A 120 5.45 -10.29 -13.42
C THR A 120 5.92 -11.38 -12.47
N LEU A 121 5.97 -12.63 -12.95
CA LEU A 121 6.56 -13.74 -12.21
C LEU A 121 8.05 -13.86 -12.57
N ASN A 122 8.89 -14.10 -11.55
CA ASN A 122 10.31 -14.38 -11.70
C ASN A 122 10.60 -15.88 -11.74
#